data_AF-A0A964A163-F1
#
_entry.id   AF-A0A964A163-F1
#
_cell.length_a   1.000
_cell.length_b   1.000
_cell.length_c   1.000
_cell.angle_alpha   90.00
_cell.angle_beta   90.00
_cell.angle_gamma   90.00
#
_symmetry.space_group_name_H-M   'P 1'
#
loop_
_entity.id
_entity.type
_entity.pdbx_description
1 polymer ?
#
loop_
_entity_poly.entity_id
_entity_poly.type
_entity_poly.pdbx_seq_one_letter_code
_entity_poly.pdbx_strand_id
1 'polypeptide(L)'
;MKKLLSVLAAGAWISLSEFFRNEILLKSYWTEHYSKLGLDFPDDPVNGALWGLWSFLFAGAIFVMARKFSLMQTAMLAWFVGFVLMWVVIGNMGVLPYKVLYAAVPLSLLEAFVAAFLVHKISGKQVK
;
A
#
# COMPACT_ATOMS: atom_id res chain seq x y z
N MET A 1 -19.20 12.03 9.35
CA MET A 1 -17.94 12.77 9.13
C MET A 1 -16.70 12.01 9.57
N LYS A 2 -16.51 11.66 10.85
CA LYS A 2 -15.30 10.97 11.35
C LYS A 2 -14.91 9.69 10.59
N LYS A 3 -15.90 8.87 10.19
CA LYS A 3 -15.67 7.67 9.36
C LYS A 3 -15.08 8.01 7.99
N LEU A 4 -15.74 8.90 7.25
CA LEU A 4 -15.26 9.35 5.93
C LEU A 4 -13.87 9.99 6.04
N LEU A 5 -13.66 10.87 7.02
CA LEU A 5 -12.38 11.51 7.27
C LEU A 5 -11.27 10.48 7.54
N SER A 6 -11.58 9.40 8.28
CA SER A 6 -10.60 8.35 8.57
C SER A 6 -10.16 7.60 7.31
N VAL A 7 -11.07 7.34 6.37
CA VAL A 7 -10.76 6.71 5.08
C VAL A 7 -9.97 7.66 4.19
N LEU A 8 -10.37 8.94 4.11
CA LEU A 8 -9.66 9.93 3.30
C LEU A 8 -8.24 10.18 3.80
N ALA A 9 -8.05 10.30 5.12
CA ALA A 9 -6.74 10.47 5.73
C ALA A 9 -5.83 9.26 5.49
N ALA A 10 -6.36 8.04 5.66
CA ALA A 10 -5.61 6.82 5.41
C ALA A 10 -5.27 6.66 3.91
N GLY A 11 -6.23 6.93 3.01
CA GLY A 11 -6.00 6.86 1.56
C GLY A 11 -4.97 7.88 1.08
N ALA A 12 -5.01 9.11 1.59
CA ALA A 12 -4.00 10.13 1.30
C ALA A 12 -2.61 9.70 1.80
N TRP A 13 -2.53 9.14 3.00
CA TRP A 13 -1.28 8.61 3.54
C TRP A 13 -0.70 7.47 2.68
N ILE A 14 -1.52 6.47 2.34
CA ILE A 14 -1.13 5.36 1.47
C ILE A 14 -0.65 5.90 0.12
N SER A 15 -1.40 6.79 -0.51
CA SER A 15 -1.06 7.35 -1.81
C SER A 15 0.27 8.12 -1.79
N LEU A 16 0.54 8.91 -0.74
CA LEU A 16 1.81 9.62 -0.58
C LEU A 16 2.98 8.66 -0.36
N SER A 17 2.77 7.63 0.46
CA SER A 17 3.78 6.60 0.74
C SER A 17 4.11 5.77 -0.49
N GLU A 18 3.10 5.32 -1.25
CA GLU A 18 3.28 4.63 -2.54
C GLU A 18 4.04 5.49 -3.55
N PHE A 19 3.67 6.77 -3.69
CA PHE A 19 4.33 7.68 -4.61
C PHE A 19 5.80 7.86 -4.24
N PHE A 20 6.09 8.20 -2.98
CA PHE A 20 7.47 8.36 -2.53
C PHE A 20 8.29 7.08 -2.73
N ARG A 21 7.72 5.92 -2.38
CA ARG A 21 8.41 4.64 -2.48
C ARG A 21 8.67 4.24 -3.93
N ASN A 22 7.68 4.28 -4.81
CA ASN A 22 7.82 3.74 -6.17
C ASN A 22 8.39 4.75 -7.17
N GLU A 23 8.02 6.03 -7.08
CA GLU A 23 8.46 7.05 -8.04
C GLU A 23 9.80 7.71 -7.66
N ILE A 24 10.10 7.83 -6.37
CA ILE A 24 11.33 8.50 -5.92
C ILE A 24 12.39 7.47 -5.53
N LEU A 25 12.07 6.53 -4.63
CA LEU A 25 13.08 5.64 -4.06
C LEU A 25 13.43 4.44 -4.96
N LEU A 26 12.43 3.83 -5.58
CA LEU A 26 12.57 2.52 -6.22
C LEU A 26 12.50 2.53 -7.76
N LYS A 27 12.27 3.69 -8.36
CA LYS A 27 12.02 3.81 -9.81
C LYS A 27 13.12 3.18 -10.67
N SER A 28 14.38 3.38 -10.29
CA SER A 28 15.54 2.82 -11.01
C SER A 28 15.54 1.29 -11.00
N TYR A 29 15.22 0.66 -9.87
CA TYR A 29 15.15 -0.80 -9.77
C TYR A 29 14.04 -1.39 -10.64
N TRP A 30 12.89 -0.71 -10.70
CA TRP A 30 11.77 -1.12 -11.54
C TRP A 30 12.09 -0.99 -13.03
N THR A 31 12.55 0.18 -13.45
CA THR A 31 12.89 0.46 -14.86
C THR A 31 14.03 -0.42 -15.37
N GLU A 32 15.07 -0.65 -14.56
CA GLU A 32 16.17 -1.56 -14.91
C GLU A 32 15.68 -3.01 -15.06
N HIS A 33 14.81 -3.48 -14.17
CA HIS A 33 14.26 -4.84 -14.23
C HIS A 33 13.39 -5.04 -15.48
N TYR A 34 12.48 -4.10 -15.75
CA TYR A 34 11.60 -4.17 -16.92
C TYR A 34 12.41 -4.10 -18.23
N SER A 35 13.41 -3.22 -18.30
CA SER A 35 14.33 -3.16 -19.45
C SER A 35 15.05 -4.48 -19.71
N LYS A 36 15.50 -5.19 -18.66
CA LYS A 36 16.11 -6.53 -18.79
C LYS A 36 15.13 -7.61 -19.27
N LEU A 37 13.84 -7.42 -19.02
CA LEU A 37 12.78 -8.28 -19.56
C LEU A 37 12.41 -7.92 -21.00
N GLY A 38 12.99 -6.86 -21.58
CA GLY A 38 12.59 -6.32 -22.88
C GLY A 38 11.21 -5.66 -22.85
N LEU A 39 10.78 -5.16 -21.69
CA LEU A 39 9.50 -4.50 -21.46
C LEU A 39 9.72 -3.04 -21.07
N ASP A 40 8.76 -2.19 -21.44
CA ASP A 40 8.68 -0.82 -20.93
C ASP A 40 8.02 -0.82 -19.54
N PHE A 41 8.58 -0.06 -18.60
CA PHE A 41 7.97 0.08 -17.28
C PHE A 41 6.72 0.98 -17.39
N PRO A 42 5.55 0.55 -16.88
CA PRO A 42 4.29 1.28 -17.07
C PRO A 42 4.19 2.48 -16.11
N ASP A 43 4.86 3.58 -16.44
CA ASP A 43 4.88 4.80 -15.62
C ASP A 43 4.07 5.98 -16.16
N ASP A 44 3.23 5.75 -17.16
CA ASP A 44 2.27 6.75 -17.61
C ASP A 44 1.42 7.30 -16.45
N PRO A 45 1.02 8.59 -16.50
CA PRO A 45 0.21 9.21 -15.45
C PRO A 45 -1.09 8.46 -15.13
N VAL A 46 -1.65 7.73 -16.10
CA VAL A 46 -2.83 6.89 -15.92
C VAL A 46 -2.57 5.76 -14.92
N ASN A 47 -1.38 5.13 -14.95
CA ASN A 47 -1.00 4.10 -13.98
C ASN A 47 -0.89 4.70 -12.58
N GLY A 48 -0.33 5.91 -12.45
CA GLY A 48 -0.33 6.65 -11.19
C GLY A 48 -1.73 6.91 -10.63
N ALA A 49 -2.69 7.25 -11.49
CA ALA A 49 -4.09 7.42 -11.08
C ALA A 49 -4.72 6.10 -10.59
N LEU A 50 -4.40 4.96 -11.23
CA LEU A 50 -4.85 3.63 -10.79
C LEU A 50 -4.25 3.25 -9.43
N TRP A 51 -2.98 3.59 -9.16
CA TRP A 51 -2.37 3.46 -7.85
C TRP A 51 -3.06 4.32 -6.78
N GLY A 52 -3.45 5.54 -7.14
CA GLY A 52 -4.27 6.41 -6.29
C GLY A 52 -5.62 5.76 -5.96
N LEU A 53 -6.34 5.25 -6.96
CA LEU A 53 -7.60 4.53 -6.76
C LEU A 53 -7.42 3.32 -5.84
N TRP A 54 -6.39 2.49 -6.10
CA TRP A 54 -6.04 1.36 -5.26
C TRP A 54 -5.81 1.78 -3.80
N SER A 55 -5.13 2.90 -3.57
CA SER A 55 -4.85 3.43 -2.23
C SER A 55 -6.13 3.73 -1.43
N PHE A 56 -7.14 4.32 -2.07
CA PHE A 56 -8.43 4.60 -1.42
C PHE A 56 -9.29 3.35 -1.22
N LEU A 57 -9.26 2.40 -2.17
CA LEU A 57 -9.93 1.10 -2.00
C LEU A 57 -9.32 0.32 -0.84
N PHE A 58 -7.99 0.30 -0.75
CA PHE A 58 -7.26 -0.34 0.33
C PHE A 58 -7.55 0.34 1.68
N ALA A 59 -7.59 1.68 1.73
CA ALA A 59 -8.03 2.41 2.93
C ALA A 59 -9.46 2.04 3.36
N GLY A 60 -10.38 1.84 2.41
CA GLY A 60 -11.72 1.33 2.66
C GLY A 60 -11.71 -0.07 3.27
N ALA A 61 -10.87 -0.98 2.75
CA ALA A 61 -10.70 -2.31 3.31
C ALA A 61 -10.13 -2.27 4.74
N ILE A 62 -9.12 -1.43 4.99
CA ILE A 62 -8.56 -1.18 6.33
C ILE A 62 -9.64 -0.68 7.28
N PHE A 63 -10.48 0.25 6.83
CA PHE A 63 -11.62 0.72 7.62
C PHE A 63 -12.57 -0.41 8.02
N VAL A 64 -12.93 -1.30 7.09
CA VAL A 64 -13.79 -2.45 7.38
C VAL A 64 -13.12 -3.42 8.36
N MET A 65 -11.84 -3.73 8.16
CA MET A 65 -11.05 -4.60 9.06
C MET A 65 -10.98 -4.01 10.48
N ALA A 66 -10.69 -2.71 10.60
CA ALA A 66 -10.61 -2.00 11.87
C ALA A 66 -11.93 -2.05 12.67
N ARG A 67 -13.08 -2.32 12.04
CA ARG A 67 -14.36 -2.52 12.76
C ARG A 67 -14.41 -3.83 13.54
N LYS A 68 -13.61 -4.83 13.18
CA LYS A 68 -13.60 -6.14 13.83
C LYS A 68 -12.33 -6.42 14.63
N PHE A 69 -11.20 -5.91 14.16
CA PHE A 69 -9.89 -6.25 14.71
C PHE A 69 -9.29 -5.14 15.58
N SER A 70 -8.24 -5.50 16.34
CA SER A 70 -7.36 -4.55 17.02
C SER A 70 -6.46 -3.81 16.03
N LEU A 71 -5.73 -2.79 16.48
CA LEU A 71 -4.81 -2.03 15.62
C LEU A 71 -3.75 -2.94 14.98
N MET A 72 -3.11 -3.81 15.78
CA MET A 72 -2.05 -4.70 15.29
C MET A 72 -2.60 -5.74 14.32
N GLN A 73 -3.74 -6.35 14.66
CA GLN A 73 -4.41 -7.31 13.78
C GLN A 73 -4.82 -6.67 12.45
N THR A 74 -5.36 -5.46 12.49
CA THR A 74 -5.73 -4.69 11.29
C THR A 74 -4.49 -4.39 10.45
N ALA A 75 -3.42 -3.88 11.05
CA ALA A 75 -2.19 -3.53 10.34
C ALA A 75 -1.54 -4.76 9.67
N MET A 76 -1.39 -5.87 10.41
CA MET A 76 -0.76 -7.08 9.89
C MET A 76 -1.62 -7.75 8.81
N LEU A 77 -2.93 -7.84 9.03
CA LEU A 77 -3.84 -8.41 8.03
C LEU A 77 -3.88 -7.55 6.77
N ALA A 78 -3.98 -6.22 6.92
CA ALA A 78 -3.94 -5.29 5.80
C ALA A 78 -2.63 -5.40 5.03
N TRP A 79 -1.49 -5.41 5.73
CA TRP A 79 -0.18 -5.56 5.10
C TRP A 79 -0.08 -6.86 4.31
N PHE A 80 -0.52 -7.97 4.91
CA PHE A 80 -0.52 -9.26 4.26
C PHE A 80 -1.37 -9.27 2.98
N VAL A 81 -2.63 -8.82 3.04
CA VAL A 81 -3.54 -8.87 1.89
C VAL A 81 -3.23 -7.82 0.82
N GLY A 82 -2.76 -6.64 1.22
CA GLY A 82 -2.46 -5.53 0.32
C GLY A 82 -1.11 -5.66 -0.39
N PHE A 83 -0.10 -6.22 0.29
CA PHE A 83 1.27 -6.28 -0.23
C PHE A 83 1.75 -7.70 -0.46
N VAL A 84 1.74 -8.55 0.57
CA VAL A 84 2.37 -9.87 0.48
C VAL A 84 1.70 -10.72 -0.59
N LEU A 85 0.38 -10.77 -0.63
CA LEU A 85 -0.36 -11.51 -1.66
C LEU A 85 -0.07 -10.95 -3.08
N MET A 86 0.01 -9.63 -3.22
CA MET A 86 0.37 -9.00 -4.50
C MET A 86 1.78 -9.40 -4.93
N TRP A 87 2.77 -9.32 -4.05
CA TRP A 87 4.16 -9.71 -4.33
C TRP A 87 4.29 -11.17 -4.73
N VAL A 88 3.51 -12.08 -4.13
CA VAL A 88 3.47 -13.49 -4.56
C VAL A 88 3.01 -13.59 -6.01
N VAL A 89 1.95 -12.88 -6.39
CA VAL A 89 1.42 -12.90 -7.77
C VAL A 89 2.43 -12.31 -8.75
N ILE A 90 2.95 -11.11 -8.49
CA ILE A 90 3.90 -10.47 -9.43
C ILE A 90 5.29 -11.12 -9.44
N GLY A 91 5.68 -11.77 -8.33
CA GLY A 91 6.84 -12.64 -8.25
C GLY A 91 6.68 -13.89 -9.10
N ASN A 92 5.51 -14.54 -9.04
CA ASN A 92 5.18 -15.67 -9.91
C ASN A 92 5.18 -15.29 -11.40
N MET A 93 4.74 -14.07 -11.74
CA MET A 93 4.79 -13.55 -13.11
C MET A 93 6.20 -13.15 -13.57
N GLY A 94 7.21 -13.18 -12.68
CA GLY A 94 8.59 -12.78 -12.99
C GLY A 94 8.82 -11.27 -13.12
N VAL A 95 7.80 -10.44 -12.87
CA VAL A 95 7.87 -8.98 -13.05
C VAL A 95 8.29 -8.23 -11.78
N LEU A 96 8.48 -8.93 -10.66
CA LEU A 96 8.94 -8.35 -9.39
C LEU A 96 10.48 -8.31 -9.30
N PRO A 97 11.11 -7.13 -9.14
CA PRO A 97 12.52 -7.03 -8.82
C PRO A 97 12.72 -7.36 -7.34
N TYR A 98 13.31 -8.52 -7.00
CA TYR A 98 13.48 -8.91 -5.59
C TYR A 98 14.30 -7.92 -4.75
N LYS A 99 15.20 -7.14 -5.37
CA LYS A 99 15.98 -6.09 -4.69
C LYS A 99 15.09 -4.99 -4.09
N VAL A 100 13.94 -4.72 -4.70
CA VAL A 100 12.96 -3.75 -4.19
C VAL A 100 12.45 -4.15 -2.80
N LEU A 101 12.34 -5.45 -2.50
CA LEU A 101 11.76 -5.94 -1.25
C LEU A 101 12.54 -5.49 0.01
N TYR A 102 13.85 -5.24 -0.09
CA TYR A 102 14.65 -4.74 1.04
C TYR A 102 14.11 -3.42 1.60
N ALA A 103 13.62 -2.54 0.73
CA ALA A 103 12.99 -1.29 1.14
C ALA A 103 11.46 -1.41 1.18
N ALA A 104 10.84 -2.16 0.25
CA ALA A 104 9.39 -2.26 0.17
C ALA A 104 8.76 -2.97 1.37
N VAL A 105 9.41 -4.00 1.94
CA VAL A 105 8.92 -4.70 3.15
C VAL A 105 8.78 -3.75 4.35
N PRO A 106 9.84 -3.10 4.83
CA PRO A 106 9.72 -2.23 6.00
C PRO A 106 8.83 -1.01 5.74
N LEU A 107 8.87 -0.42 4.55
CA LEU A 107 8.07 0.77 4.22
C LEU A 107 6.57 0.44 4.09
N SER A 108 6.20 -0.65 3.42
CA SER A 108 4.78 -1.05 3.31
C SER A 108 4.19 -1.49 4.66
N LEU A 109 5.00 -2.07 5.55
CA LEU A 109 4.56 -2.44 6.89
C LEU A 109 4.28 -1.18 7.74
N LEU A 110 5.16 -0.17 7.66
CA LEU A 110 4.93 1.14 8.26
C LEU A 110 3.69 1.83 7.65
N GLU A 111 3.53 1.75 6.34
CA GLU A 111 2.41 2.33 5.62
C GLU A 111 1.07 1.75 6.10
N ALA A 112 0.94 0.43 6.12
CA ALA A 112 -0.25 -0.28 6.59
C ALA A 112 -0.52 0.01 8.08
N PHE A 113 0.52 0.07 8.91
CA PHE A 113 0.40 0.41 10.32
C PHE A 113 -0.15 1.82 10.53
N VAL A 114 0.43 2.82 9.87
CA VAL A 114 -0.01 4.22 10.03
C VAL A 114 -1.41 4.40 9.46
N ALA A 115 -1.75 3.78 8.33
CA ALA A 115 -3.11 3.78 7.80
C ALA A 115 -4.12 3.17 8.80
N ALA A 116 -3.80 2.01 9.39
CA ALA A 116 -4.63 1.41 10.43
C ALA A 116 -4.74 2.31 11.67
N PHE A 117 -3.65 2.96 12.07
CA PHE A 117 -3.63 3.90 13.20
C PHE A 117 -4.54 5.10 12.96
N LEU A 118 -4.45 5.74 11.79
CA LEU A 118 -5.32 6.85 11.39
C LEU A 118 -6.79 6.43 11.44
N VAL A 119 -7.11 5.25 10.91
CA VAL A 119 -8.46 4.69 10.95
C VAL A 119 -8.95 4.49 12.39
N HIS A 120 -8.18 3.84 13.26
CA HIS A 120 -8.57 3.61 14.65
C HIS A 120 -8.73 4.92 15.44
N LYS A 121 -7.78 5.84 15.27
CA LYS A 121 -7.73 7.12 16.01
C LYS A 121 -8.87 8.05 15.60
N ILE A 122 -9.10 8.23 14.30
CA ILE A 122 -10.08 9.20 13.78
C ILE A 122 -11.51 8.65 13.87
N SER A 123 -11.72 7.36 13.58
CA SER A 123 -13.05 6.76 13.62
C SER A 123 -13.61 6.58 15.04
N GLY A 124 -12.77 6.77 16.07
CA GLY A 124 -13.18 6.81 17.48
C GLY A 124 -13.51 5.43 18.07
N LYS A 125 -12.96 4.35 17.52
CA LYS A 125 -13.22 3.01 18.03
C LYS A 125 -12.40 2.78 19.32
N GLN A 126 -13.06 2.86 20.48
CA GLN A 126 -12.56 2.23 21.69
C GLN A 126 -12.55 0.71 21.45
N VAL A 127 -11.35 0.11 21.52
CA VAL A 127 -11.20 -1.35 21.55
C VAL A 127 -12.02 -1.81 22.76
N LYS A 128 -13.05 -2.62 22.53
CA LYS A 128 -13.70 -3.37 23.61
C LYS A 128 -12.73 -4.43 24.10
#